data_AF-A0A536GK56-F1
#
_entry.id   AF-A0A536GK56-F1
#
_cell.length_a   1.000
_cell.length_b   1.000
_cell.length_c   1.000
_cell.angle_alpha   90.00
_cell.angle_beta   90.00
_cell.angle_gamma   90.00
#
_symmetry.space_group_name_H-M   'P 1'
#
loop_
_entity.id
_entity.type
_entity.pdbx_description
1 polymer ?
#
loop_
_entity_poly.entity_id
_entity_poly.type
_entity_poly.pdbx_seq_one_letter_code
_entity_poly.pdbx_strand_id
1 'polypeptide(L)'
;MAGWLRRAGHVRVLSGESITWSVAEGRRGRRWRELVRTSGAPALRHSLLLETDPDGRFAHLELSTSAGLLTLHPEGDGTIHGNAVVDHGEAHLRDATGVEHVRGLVWPRDGVVLVDGSLICQLAAIQTLTDVMAPFSSRSQAAAWIPLTLWLEIRPVRVERIDDQRWRIADADPVEVDARGLPVVDTGTTWPLEEDD
;
A
#
# COMPACT_ATOMS: atom_id res chain seq x y z
N MET A 1 19.15 13.23 18.20
CA MET A 1 17.82 13.14 17.58
C MET A 1 17.92 12.06 16.53
N ALA A 2 17.08 11.03 16.56
CA ALA A 2 17.03 10.11 15.43
C ALA A 2 16.54 10.89 14.21
N GLY A 3 17.32 10.88 13.13
CA GLY A 3 16.95 11.51 11.86
C GLY A 3 15.70 10.86 11.25
N TRP A 4 15.15 11.50 10.21
CA TRP A 4 14.01 10.92 9.50
C TRP A 4 14.37 9.58 8.86
N LEU A 5 13.40 8.68 8.81
CA LEU A 5 13.58 7.34 8.24
C LEU A 5 13.84 7.41 6.74
N ARG A 6 14.97 6.88 6.27
CA ARG A 6 15.26 6.68 4.84
C ARG A 6 15.88 5.31 4.62
N ARG A 7 15.07 4.37 4.18
CA ARG A 7 15.43 2.94 4.10
C ARG A 7 14.95 2.34 2.79
N ALA A 8 15.63 1.31 2.35
CA ALA A 8 15.18 0.46 1.27
C ALA A 8 15.38 -1.00 1.66
N GLY A 9 14.68 -1.88 0.96
CA GLY A 9 14.83 -3.29 1.15
C GLY A 9 14.43 -4.09 -0.07
N HIS A 10 14.81 -5.37 -0.01
CA HIS A 10 14.48 -6.36 -1.00
C HIS A 10 14.12 -7.66 -0.29
N VAL A 11 13.05 -8.32 -0.70
CA VAL A 11 12.63 -9.62 -0.17
C VAL A 11 12.12 -10.52 -1.30
N ARG A 12 12.35 -11.82 -1.17
CA ARG A 12 11.69 -12.84 -2.00
C ARG A 12 10.67 -13.58 -1.16
N VAL A 13 9.42 -13.57 -1.59
CA VAL A 13 8.33 -14.29 -0.91
C VAL A 13 8.26 -15.73 -1.40
N LEU A 14 7.62 -16.61 -0.61
CA LEU A 14 7.56 -18.06 -0.89
C LEU A 14 6.88 -18.39 -2.22
N SER A 15 5.95 -17.55 -2.66
CA SER A 15 5.26 -17.64 -3.95
C SER A 15 6.16 -17.31 -5.15
N GLY A 16 7.41 -16.89 -4.91
CA GLY A 16 8.44 -16.69 -5.92
C GLY A 16 8.55 -15.24 -6.42
N GLU A 17 7.68 -14.33 -5.97
CA GLU A 17 7.83 -12.92 -6.27
C GLU A 17 9.01 -12.30 -5.53
N SER A 18 9.61 -11.31 -6.18
CA SER A 18 10.60 -10.44 -5.56
C SER A 18 10.02 -9.04 -5.38
N ILE A 19 10.08 -8.53 -4.16
CA ILE A 19 9.60 -7.22 -3.77
C ILE A 19 10.82 -6.35 -3.47
N THR A 20 10.91 -5.20 -4.12
CA THR A 20 11.92 -4.17 -3.79
C THR A 20 11.17 -2.92 -3.37
N TRP A 21 11.60 -2.30 -2.29
CA TRP A 21 10.90 -1.15 -1.72
C TRP A 21 11.84 -0.08 -1.20
N SER A 22 11.30 1.12 -1.05
CA SER A 22 11.95 2.23 -0.33
C SER A 22 10.93 3.01 0.47
N VAL A 23 11.36 3.60 1.57
CA VAL A 23 10.59 4.58 2.34
C VAL A 23 11.45 5.78 2.68
N ALA A 24 10.85 6.95 2.55
CA ALA A 24 11.40 8.20 3.05
C ALA A 24 10.34 8.91 3.91
N GLU A 25 10.68 9.20 5.15
CA GLU A 25 9.88 10.01 6.06
C GLU A 25 10.31 11.47 5.99
N GLY A 26 9.36 12.38 6.22
CA GLY A 26 9.65 13.75 6.54
C GLY A 26 8.48 14.57 7.03
N ARG A 27 8.62 15.90 7.02
CA ARG A 27 7.59 16.84 7.49
C ARG A 27 6.21 16.67 6.85
N ARG A 28 6.14 16.06 5.66
CA ARG A 28 4.89 15.82 4.93
C ARG A 28 4.32 14.41 5.14
N GLY A 29 4.94 13.61 6.01
CA GLY A 29 4.59 12.21 6.25
C GLY A 29 5.57 11.25 5.57
N ARG A 30 5.10 10.08 5.14
CA ARG A 30 5.95 9.04 4.55
C ARG A 30 5.63 8.83 3.08
N ARG A 31 6.68 8.67 2.29
CA ARG A 31 6.60 8.25 0.90
C ARG A 31 7.21 6.88 0.76
N TRP A 32 6.39 5.93 0.39
CA TRP A 32 6.77 4.56 0.10
C TRP A 32 6.82 4.33 -1.40
N ARG A 33 7.70 3.42 -1.84
CA ARG A 33 7.71 2.88 -3.19
C ARG A 33 7.85 1.39 -3.14
N GLU A 34 7.21 0.69 -4.05
CA GLU A 34 7.30 -0.75 -4.21
C GLU A 34 7.43 -1.12 -5.68
N LEU A 35 8.17 -2.20 -5.92
CA LEU A 35 8.27 -2.89 -7.19
C LEU A 35 8.15 -4.37 -6.93
N VAL A 36 7.11 -5.02 -7.48
CA VAL A 36 6.89 -6.46 -7.36
C VAL A 36 7.07 -7.12 -8.72
N ARG A 37 7.98 -8.09 -8.77
CA ARG A 37 8.30 -8.85 -9.98
C ARG A 37 7.98 -10.32 -9.76
N THR A 38 7.44 -10.98 -10.79
CA THR A 38 7.31 -12.44 -10.80
C THR A 38 8.52 -13.06 -11.53
N SER A 39 8.75 -14.36 -11.33
CA SER A 39 9.78 -15.11 -12.06
C SER A 39 9.37 -15.43 -13.51
N GLY A 40 8.09 -15.31 -13.85
CA GLY A 40 7.52 -15.56 -15.17
C GLY A 40 7.22 -14.29 -15.96
N ALA A 41 6.55 -14.44 -17.12
CA ALA A 41 6.04 -13.31 -17.90
C ALA A 41 4.55 -13.03 -17.55
N PRO A 42 4.13 -11.77 -17.36
CA PRO A 42 4.98 -10.58 -17.35
C PRO A 42 5.85 -10.51 -16.08
N ALA A 43 7.11 -10.11 -16.28
CA ALA A 43 8.11 -10.04 -15.21
C ALA A 43 7.82 -8.92 -14.20
N LEU A 44 6.95 -7.97 -14.53
CA LEU A 44 6.46 -6.94 -13.63
C LEU A 44 5.01 -7.24 -13.26
N ARG A 45 4.74 -7.46 -11.97
CA ARG A 45 3.39 -7.61 -11.42
C ARG A 45 2.78 -6.23 -11.20
N HIS A 46 3.48 -5.38 -10.45
CA HIS A 46 3.12 -3.98 -10.27
C HIS A 46 4.30 -3.13 -9.77
N SER A 47 4.15 -1.82 -9.87
CA SER A 47 4.94 -0.83 -9.14
C SER A 47 4.02 0.24 -8.56
N LEU A 48 4.35 0.76 -7.39
CA LEU A 48 3.56 1.83 -6.79
C LEU A 48 4.41 2.86 -6.05
N LEU A 49 3.82 4.03 -5.88
CA LEU A 49 4.17 5.06 -4.91
C LEU A 49 2.95 5.27 -4.00
N LEU A 50 3.17 5.22 -2.70
CA LEU A 50 2.13 5.46 -1.69
C LEU A 50 2.62 6.54 -0.73
N GLU A 51 1.81 7.56 -0.52
CA GLU A 51 2.07 8.62 0.46
C GLU A 51 1.06 8.55 1.60
N THR A 52 1.58 8.73 2.81
CA THR A 52 0.77 9.01 3.99
C THR A 52 1.11 10.38 4.55
N ASP A 53 0.13 11.05 5.15
CA ASP A 53 0.31 12.30 5.88
C ASP A 53 1.11 12.07 7.20
N PRO A 54 1.45 13.14 7.96
CA PRO A 54 2.14 13.00 9.25
C PRO A 54 1.38 12.22 10.32
N ASP A 55 0.05 12.10 10.21
CA ASP A 55 -0.79 11.29 11.09
C ASP A 55 -0.89 9.83 10.59
N GLY A 56 -0.16 9.47 9.53
CA GLY A 56 -0.18 8.14 8.94
C GLY A 56 -1.42 7.84 8.08
N ARG A 57 -2.21 8.84 7.72
CA ARG A 57 -3.40 8.63 6.86
C ARG A 57 -3.03 8.63 5.39
N PHE A 58 -3.81 7.92 4.59
CA PHE A 58 -3.65 7.91 3.13
C PHE A 58 -3.68 9.33 2.56
N ALA A 59 -2.69 9.68 1.73
CA ALA A 59 -2.58 10.99 1.08
C ALA A 59 -2.53 10.89 -0.45
N HIS A 60 -1.83 9.90 -1.02
CA HIS A 60 -1.70 9.75 -2.47
C HIS A 60 -1.28 8.34 -2.85
N LEU A 61 -1.80 7.81 -3.96
CA LEU A 61 -1.36 6.56 -4.59
C LEU A 61 -1.08 6.82 -6.07
N GLU A 62 0.02 6.26 -6.55
CA GLU A 62 0.24 5.97 -7.96
C GLU A 62 0.53 4.48 -8.08
N LEU A 63 -0.23 3.76 -8.89
CA LEU A 63 -0.11 2.33 -9.11
C LEU A 63 0.01 2.06 -10.61
N SER A 64 0.97 1.24 -11.00
CA SER A 64 1.16 0.73 -12.35
C SER A 64 1.08 -0.79 -12.34
N THR A 65 0.24 -1.36 -13.19
CA THR A 65 0.12 -2.82 -13.42
C THR A 65 0.13 -3.10 -14.92
N SER A 66 0.00 -4.36 -15.33
CA SER A 66 -0.22 -4.69 -16.74
C SER A 66 -1.55 -4.19 -17.29
N ALA A 67 -2.54 -3.90 -16.43
CA ALA A 67 -3.85 -3.38 -16.83
C ALA A 67 -3.84 -1.86 -17.07
N GLY A 68 -2.84 -1.14 -16.53
CA GLY A 68 -2.73 0.30 -16.73
C GLY A 68 -2.13 1.07 -15.55
N LEU A 69 -2.58 2.32 -15.40
CA LEU A 69 -2.17 3.24 -14.35
C LEU A 69 -3.37 3.66 -13.51
N LEU A 70 -3.23 3.73 -12.20
CA LEU A 70 -4.23 4.27 -11.28
C LEU A 70 -3.59 5.31 -10.37
N THR A 71 -4.17 6.50 -10.32
CA THR A 71 -3.83 7.50 -9.31
C THR A 71 -5.02 7.72 -8.39
N LEU A 72 -4.81 7.80 -7.07
CA LEU A 72 -5.86 8.10 -6.10
C LEU A 72 -5.40 9.12 -5.07
N HIS A 73 -6.30 9.97 -4.58
CA HIS A 73 -6.06 10.89 -3.47
C HIS A 73 -7.39 11.21 -2.77
N PRO A 74 -7.38 11.41 -1.44
CA PRO A 74 -8.54 11.93 -0.74
C PRO A 74 -8.75 13.41 -1.08
N GLU A 75 -10.00 13.82 -1.14
CA GLU A 75 -10.43 15.21 -1.26
C GLU A 75 -10.91 15.73 0.11
N GLY A 76 -10.94 17.06 0.24
CA GLY A 76 -11.36 17.74 1.48
C GLY A 76 -12.84 17.54 1.84
N ASP A 77 -13.63 16.93 0.96
CA ASP A 77 -15.05 16.65 1.12
C ASP A 77 -15.35 15.26 1.72
N GLY A 78 -14.32 14.49 2.09
CA GLY A 78 -14.47 13.15 2.65
C GLY A 78 -14.69 12.06 1.59
N THR A 79 -14.23 12.31 0.36
CA THR A 79 -14.24 11.33 -0.72
C THR A 79 -12.84 11.05 -1.25
N ILE A 80 -12.68 9.98 -2.04
CA ILE A 80 -11.46 9.67 -2.77
C ILE A 80 -11.72 9.87 -4.27
N HIS A 81 -10.76 10.53 -4.93
CA HIS A 81 -10.79 10.84 -6.37
C HIS A 81 -9.52 10.34 -7.04
N GLY A 82 -9.54 10.28 -8.37
CA GLY A 82 -8.42 9.73 -9.11
C GLY A 82 -8.68 9.50 -10.59
N ASN A 83 -7.73 8.87 -11.25
CA ASN A 83 -7.84 8.51 -12.66
C ASN A 83 -7.27 7.11 -12.85
N ALA A 84 -7.99 6.28 -13.60
CA ALA A 84 -7.49 5.06 -14.18
C ALA A 84 -7.21 5.29 -15.67
N VAL A 85 -6.04 4.90 -16.15
CA VAL A 85 -5.67 4.89 -17.57
C VAL A 85 -5.42 3.44 -17.95
N VAL A 86 -6.27 2.86 -18.80
CA VAL A 86 -6.24 1.44 -19.19
C VAL A 86 -6.24 1.31 -20.71
N ASP A 87 -5.88 0.13 -21.21
CA ASP A 87 -5.93 -0.14 -22.65
C ASP A 87 -7.37 -0.24 -23.18
N HIS A 88 -7.57 0.15 -24.43
CA HIS A 88 -8.89 0.11 -25.08
C HIS A 88 -9.34 -1.35 -25.27
N GLY A 89 -10.48 -1.72 -24.69
CA GLY A 89 -11.10 -3.04 -24.90
C GLY A 89 -11.04 -3.98 -23.70
N GLU A 90 -10.37 -3.62 -22.61
CA GLU A 90 -10.66 -4.22 -21.31
C GLU A 90 -12.01 -3.69 -20.82
N ALA A 91 -13.05 -4.38 -21.27
CA ALA A 91 -14.44 -3.97 -21.33
C ALA A 91 -15.14 -3.91 -19.97
N HIS A 92 -14.58 -3.25 -18.95
CA HIS A 92 -15.24 -3.09 -17.64
C HIS A 92 -15.31 -1.63 -17.17
N LEU A 93 -14.65 -0.70 -17.88
CA LEU A 93 -14.70 0.73 -17.61
C LEU A 93 -15.75 1.42 -18.48
N ARG A 94 -16.44 2.41 -17.92
CA ARG A 94 -17.66 3.00 -18.50
C ARG A 94 -17.42 3.84 -19.75
N ASP A 95 -16.17 4.23 -19.98
CA ASP A 95 -15.79 5.11 -21.07
C ASP A 95 -14.85 4.39 -22.06
N ALA A 96 -15.18 4.47 -23.34
CA ALA A 96 -14.42 3.83 -24.42
C ALA A 96 -13.09 4.55 -24.72
N THR A 97 -12.75 5.59 -23.94
CA THR A 97 -11.59 6.48 -24.13
C THR A 97 -10.29 5.95 -23.52
N GLY A 98 -10.33 4.85 -22.77
CA GLY A 98 -9.15 4.31 -22.07
C GLY A 98 -8.78 5.12 -20.82
N VAL A 99 -9.58 6.10 -20.43
CA VAL A 99 -9.40 6.88 -19.19
C VAL A 99 -10.70 6.91 -18.41
N GLU A 100 -10.68 6.49 -17.14
CA GLU A 100 -11.83 6.58 -16.23
C GLU A 100 -11.50 7.46 -15.03
N HIS A 101 -12.37 8.44 -14.76
CA HIS A 101 -12.29 9.27 -13.56
C HIS A 101 -12.94 8.53 -12.38
N VAL A 102 -12.15 8.22 -11.35
CA VAL A 102 -12.67 7.77 -10.06
C VAL A 102 -13.19 9.00 -9.32
N ARG A 103 -14.51 9.12 -9.15
CA ARG A 103 -15.13 10.34 -8.61
C ARG A 103 -15.99 10.08 -7.38
N GLY A 104 -15.69 10.79 -6.30
CA GLY A 104 -16.61 10.98 -5.19
C GLY A 104 -16.95 9.70 -4.41
N LEU A 105 -16.03 8.72 -4.37
CA LEU A 105 -16.22 7.53 -3.55
C LEU A 105 -16.08 7.92 -2.08
N VAL A 106 -17.10 7.66 -1.26
CA VAL A 106 -17.09 8.00 0.18
C VAL A 106 -15.88 7.35 0.85
N TRP A 107 -15.07 8.16 1.52
CA TRP A 107 -13.81 7.76 2.11
C TRP A 107 -13.71 8.15 3.59
N PRO A 108 -13.65 7.18 4.51
CA PRO A 108 -13.45 7.49 5.91
C PRO A 108 -12.01 8.00 6.14
N ARG A 109 -11.87 8.93 7.08
CA ARG A 109 -10.59 9.58 7.39
C ARG A 109 -9.50 8.58 7.81
N ASP A 110 -9.86 7.49 8.46
CA ASP A 110 -8.97 6.41 8.88
C ASP A 110 -8.98 5.20 7.90
N GLY A 111 -9.56 5.37 6.71
CA GLY A 111 -9.54 4.34 5.66
C GLY A 111 -8.13 3.95 5.26
N VAL A 112 -7.94 2.67 4.92
CA VAL A 112 -6.64 2.12 4.49
C VAL A 112 -6.67 1.72 3.02
N VAL A 113 -5.56 1.90 2.31
CA VAL A 113 -5.44 1.48 0.90
C VAL A 113 -4.73 0.13 0.85
N LEU A 114 -5.35 -0.85 0.17
CA LEU A 114 -4.81 -2.20 0.02
C LEU A 114 -4.76 -2.57 -1.45
N VAL A 115 -3.54 -2.71 -1.98
CA VAL A 115 -3.30 -3.25 -3.33
C VAL A 115 -3.00 -4.74 -3.22
N ASP A 116 -3.62 -5.54 -4.07
CA ASP A 116 -3.42 -6.99 -4.09
C ASP A 116 -1.93 -7.35 -4.29
N GLY A 117 -1.39 -8.14 -3.36
CA GLY A 117 0.02 -8.54 -3.35
C GLY A 117 1.02 -7.43 -2.96
N SER A 118 0.58 -6.28 -2.45
CA SER A 118 1.48 -5.24 -1.96
C SER A 118 1.81 -5.43 -0.47
N LEU A 119 3.11 -5.53 -0.17
CA LEU A 119 3.62 -5.47 1.20
C LEU A 119 3.55 -4.04 1.73
N ILE A 120 3.89 -3.06 0.90
CA ILE A 120 3.91 -1.65 1.31
C ILE A 120 2.54 -1.11 1.71
N CYS A 121 1.47 -1.46 0.99
CA CYS A 121 0.13 -1.06 1.38
C CYS A 121 -0.27 -1.65 2.75
N GLN A 122 0.14 -2.89 3.05
CA GLN A 122 -0.08 -3.50 4.36
C GLN A 122 0.69 -2.78 5.46
N LEU A 123 1.96 -2.44 5.24
CA LEU A 123 2.78 -1.71 6.21
C LEU A 123 2.24 -0.30 6.49
N ALA A 124 1.79 0.40 5.46
CA ALA A 124 1.16 1.71 5.63
C ALA A 124 -0.13 1.59 6.46
N ALA A 125 -0.96 0.58 6.19
CA ALA A 125 -2.17 0.31 6.99
C ALA A 125 -1.83 -0.04 8.46
N ILE A 126 -0.81 -0.87 8.70
CA ILE A 126 -0.33 -1.19 10.05
C ILE A 126 0.09 0.10 10.77
N GLN A 127 0.83 0.99 10.09
CA GLN A 127 1.24 2.25 10.68
C GLN A 127 0.05 3.13 11.07
N THR A 128 -0.96 3.27 10.20
CA THR A 128 -2.19 4.02 10.51
C THR A 128 -2.89 3.46 11.75
N LEU A 129 -2.81 2.15 11.98
CA LEU A 129 -3.59 1.45 13.00
C LEU A 129 -2.83 1.17 14.30
N THR A 130 -1.51 1.34 14.33
CA THR A 130 -0.64 0.93 15.45
C THR A 130 -1.03 1.59 16.76
N ASP A 131 -1.37 2.88 16.75
CA ASP A 131 -1.68 3.65 17.95
C ASP A 131 -3.13 3.47 18.42
N VAL A 132 -4.00 2.91 17.59
CA VAL A 132 -5.44 2.77 17.85
C VAL A 132 -5.90 1.33 18.05
N MET A 133 -5.02 0.35 17.81
CA MET A 133 -5.32 -1.07 18.00
C MET A 133 -4.39 -1.67 19.06
N ALA A 134 -4.96 -2.21 20.14
CA ALA A 134 -4.22 -2.95 21.15
C ALA A 134 -3.71 -4.30 20.60
N PRO A 135 -2.59 -4.84 21.12
CA PRO A 135 -2.19 -6.22 20.84
C PRO A 135 -3.28 -7.24 21.17
N PHE A 136 -3.28 -8.38 20.47
CA PHE A 136 -4.28 -9.45 20.60
C PHE A 136 -5.72 -8.98 20.33
N SER A 137 -5.90 -8.03 19.39
CA SER A 137 -7.21 -7.49 19.04
C SER A 137 -7.50 -7.61 17.55
N SER A 138 -8.78 -7.50 17.19
CA SER A 138 -9.18 -7.40 15.78
C SER A 138 -10.30 -6.38 15.61
N ARG A 139 -10.36 -5.76 14.44
CA ARG A 139 -11.44 -4.83 14.06
C ARG A 139 -11.79 -4.96 12.58
N SER A 140 -12.98 -4.49 12.24
CA SER A 140 -13.34 -4.18 10.86
C SER A 140 -12.79 -2.79 10.51
N GLN A 141 -12.11 -2.68 9.36
CA GLN A 141 -11.54 -1.44 8.85
C GLN A 141 -12.05 -1.20 7.44
N ALA A 142 -12.48 0.02 7.12
CA ALA A 142 -12.80 0.38 5.75
C ALA A 142 -11.51 0.44 4.91
N ALA A 143 -11.51 -0.26 3.78
CA ALA A 143 -10.38 -0.30 2.88
C ALA A 143 -10.78 0.01 1.44
N ALA A 144 -9.93 0.77 0.76
CA ALA A 144 -9.86 0.81 -0.70
C ALA A 144 -9.11 -0.43 -1.16
N TRP A 145 -9.84 -1.48 -1.53
CA TRP A 145 -9.28 -2.70 -2.08
C TRP A 145 -9.07 -2.54 -3.59
N ILE A 146 -7.84 -2.73 -4.04
CA ILE A 146 -7.41 -2.49 -5.42
C ILE A 146 -6.75 -3.78 -5.94
N PRO A 147 -7.48 -4.63 -6.65
CA PRO A 147 -6.90 -5.72 -7.42
C PRO A 147 -6.00 -5.18 -8.54
N LEU A 148 -5.15 -6.04 -9.10
CA LEU A 148 -4.24 -5.65 -10.19
C LEU A 148 -4.95 -5.31 -11.51
N THR A 149 -6.24 -5.61 -11.60
CA THR A 149 -7.15 -5.15 -12.67
C THR A 149 -7.53 -3.67 -12.53
N LEU A 150 -7.06 -3.00 -11.46
CA LEU A 150 -7.33 -1.59 -11.13
C LEU A 150 -8.79 -1.28 -10.79
N TRP A 151 -9.61 -2.31 -10.56
CA TRP A 151 -11.00 -2.15 -10.13
C TRP A 151 -11.10 -1.88 -8.63
N LEU A 152 -11.19 -0.60 -8.28
CA LEU A 152 -11.30 -0.16 -6.89
C LEU A 152 -12.67 -0.49 -6.28
N GLU A 153 -12.65 -1.09 -5.10
CA GLU A 153 -13.84 -1.29 -4.26
C GLU A 153 -13.57 -0.74 -2.85
N ILE A 154 -14.53 0.00 -2.28
CA ILE A 154 -14.51 0.34 -0.85
C ILE A 154 -15.25 -0.76 -0.08
N ARG A 155 -14.54 -1.49 0.77
CA ARG A 155 -15.13 -2.60 1.55
C ARG A 155 -14.54 -2.71 2.95
N PRO A 156 -15.29 -3.26 3.92
CA PRO A 156 -14.70 -3.62 5.20
C PRO A 156 -13.72 -4.79 5.03
N VAL A 157 -12.56 -4.68 5.67
CA VAL A 157 -11.60 -5.77 5.81
C VAL A 157 -11.34 -6.03 7.28
N ARG A 158 -11.07 -7.29 7.63
CA ARG A 158 -10.64 -7.63 8.98
C ARG A 158 -9.17 -7.26 9.14
N VAL A 159 -8.84 -6.54 10.20
CA VAL A 159 -7.46 -6.32 10.64
C VAL A 159 -7.29 -6.95 12.02
N GLU A 160 -6.24 -7.74 12.17
CA GLU A 160 -5.87 -8.40 13.43
C GLU A 160 -4.47 -7.94 13.82
N ARG A 161 -4.33 -7.43 15.03
CA ARG A 161 -3.03 -7.25 15.67
C ARG A 161 -2.79 -8.49 16.52
N ILE A 162 -2.00 -9.43 15.99
CA ILE A 162 -1.76 -10.74 16.59
C ILE A 162 -0.97 -10.58 17.88
N ASP A 163 0.06 -9.74 17.85
CA ASP A 163 0.85 -9.32 19.02
C ASP A 163 1.46 -7.93 18.78
N ASP A 164 2.53 -7.56 19.49
CA ASP A 164 3.15 -6.25 19.36
C ASP A 164 3.72 -5.97 17.97
N GLN A 165 4.16 -7.01 17.25
CA GLN A 165 4.92 -6.90 16.01
C GLN A 165 4.25 -7.59 14.83
N ARG A 166 3.33 -8.54 15.07
CA ARG A 166 2.67 -9.32 14.01
C ARG A 166 1.24 -8.87 13.77
N TRP A 167 0.92 -8.70 12.50
CA TRP A 167 -0.36 -8.20 12.02
C TRP A 167 -0.89 -9.08 10.91
N ARG A 168 -2.21 -9.17 10.78
CA ARG A 168 -2.89 -9.77 9.63
C ARG A 168 -3.92 -8.79 9.10
N ILE A 169 -3.92 -8.58 7.79
CA ILE A 169 -4.88 -7.71 7.10
C ILE A 169 -5.60 -8.52 6.04
N ALA A 170 -6.93 -8.46 6.04
CA ALA A 170 -7.79 -9.29 5.20
C ALA A 170 -7.41 -10.78 5.34
N ASP A 171 -7.33 -11.49 4.21
CA ASP A 171 -6.97 -12.91 4.14
C ASP A 171 -5.48 -13.14 3.84
N ALA A 172 -4.64 -12.10 3.98
CA ALA A 172 -3.20 -12.21 3.74
C ALA A 172 -2.48 -12.99 4.86
N ASP A 173 -1.29 -13.49 4.54
CA ASP A 173 -0.39 -14.05 5.55
C ASP A 173 0.02 -12.97 6.57
N PRO A 174 0.26 -13.35 7.85
CA PRO A 174 0.76 -12.41 8.83
C PRO A 174 2.06 -11.72 8.41
N VAL A 175 2.15 -10.41 8.65
CA VAL A 175 3.34 -9.60 8.45
C VAL A 175 3.91 -9.22 9.80
N GLU A 176 5.23 -9.35 9.95
CA GLU A 176 5.97 -8.89 11.12
C GLU A 176 6.63 -7.54 10.83
N VAL A 177 6.57 -6.62 11.80
CA VAL A 177 7.15 -5.28 11.69
C VAL A 177 8.08 -4.96 12.86
N ASP A 178 9.15 -4.21 12.57
CA ASP A 178 10.06 -3.71 13.58
C ASP A 178 9.48 -2.48 14.31
N ALA A 179 10.22 -1.95 15.29
CA ALA A 179 9.80 -0.76 16.06
C ALA A 179 9.64 0.52 15.21
N ARG A 180 10.06 0.53 13.94
CA ARG A 180 9.92 1.65 13.00
C ARG A 180 8.75 1.43 12.01
N GLY A 181 8.07 0.28 12.09
CA GLY A 181 7.02 -0.13 11.16
C GLY A 181 7.57 -0.63 9.82
N LEU A 182 8.83 -1.08 9.79
CA LEU A 182 9.44 -1.71 8.61
C LEU A 182 9.24 -3.22 8.64
N PRO A 183 9.19 -3.89 7.48
CA PRO A 183 8.97 -5.32 7.45
C PRO A 183 10.20 -6.06 8.02
N VAL A 184 9.96 -7.02 8.91
CA VAL A 184 10.96 -8.01 9.31
C VAL A 184 10.96 -9.10 8.24
N VAL A 185 12.07 -9.23 7.51
CA VAL A 185 12.16 -10.14 6.35
C VAL A 185 13.18 -11.23 6.60
N ASP A 186 12.73 -12.49 6.63
CA ASP A 186 13.60 -13.66 6.77
C ASP A 186 14.49 -13.88 5.52
N THR A 187 13.93 -13.59 4.35
CA THR A 187 14.52 -13.83 3.02
C THR A 187 14.81 -12.54 2.27
N GLY A 188 15.37 -11.56 2.98
CA GLY A 188 15.60 -10.23 2.42
C GLY A 188 16.74 -9.46 3.08
N THR A 189 16.92 -8.23 2.61
CA THR A 189 17.86 -7.28 3.19
C THR A 189 17.22 -5.91 3.27
N THR A 190 17.57 -5.16 4.30
CA THR A 190 17.16 -3.76 4.50
C THR A 190 18.42 -2.93 4.73
N TRP A 191 18.53 -1.80 4.04
CA TRP A 191 19.70 -0.91 4.11
C TRP A 191 19.27 0.56 4.20
N PRO A 192 20.09 1.43 4.81
CA PRO A 192 19.86 2.87 4.79
C PRO A 192 20.08 3.45 3.38
N LEU A 193 19.33 4.48 3.02
CA LEU A 193 19.51 5.20 1.74
C LEU A 193 20.46 6.40 1.86
N GLU A 194 20.80 6.79 3.08
CA GLU A 194 21.76 7.84 3.40
C GLU A 194 22.70 7.26 4.46
N GLU A 195 23.98 7.60 4.41
CA GLU A 195 24.92 7.20 5.48
C GLU A 195 24.57 8.00 6.75
N ASP A 196 24.66 7.37 7.91
CA ASP A 196 24.49 8.08 9.18
C ASP A 196 25.73 8.98 9.38
N ASP A 197 25.57 10.30 9.19
CA ASP A 197 26.60 11.32 9.47
C ASP A 197 27.03 11.34 10.96
#